data_AF-A0A7J8T2Z0-F1
#
_entry.id   AF-A0A7J8T2Z0-F1
#
_cell.length_a   1.000
_cell.length_b   1.000
_cell.length_c   1.000
_cell.angle_alpha   90.00
_cell.angle_beta   90.00
_cell.angle_gamma   90.00
#
_symmetry.space_group_name_H-M   'P 1'
#
loop_
_entity.id
_entity.type
_entity.pdbx_description
1 polymer ?
#
loop_
_entity_poly.entity_id
_entity_poly.type
_entity_poly.pdbx_seq_one_letter_code
_entity_poly.pdbx_strand_id
1 'polypeptide(L)'
;MASSLLSRTLLGHRLIRFSSSLPHNPLIFSNLFNKREFRVQAESYHTTYKASGQPSRLMASAAIETRSNFSTQSLSTNDPVVSVDWLHANLREPDLKVLDASWYMPDEQRNPIQEYQVAHIPGALFFDVDGISDRTTKLPHMLPSEEGFAAAVSALGIHNKDGLVVYDGKGIFSAARVWWMFRIFGHDRVWVLDGGLPRWRASGYDVESSASSDAILKASAASEAIEKVYQGQTAGPLTFQTKFQPHLVWTLDQVRRNIEEKTHQHIDARSKPRY
;
A
#
# COMPACT_ATOMS: atom_id res chain seq x y z
N MET A 1 14.09 26.99 62.90
CA MET A 1 15.50 27.33 62.67
C MET A 1 15.82 26.85 61.25
N ALA A 2 16.01 27.75 60.29
CA ALA A 2 17.26 28.45 59.97
C ALA A 2 18.26 27.50 59.28
N SER A 3 18.31 27.51 57.94
CA SER A 3 19.39 28.16 57.12
C SER A 3 20.47 27.12 56.73
N SER A 4 21.25 27.22 55.64
CA SER A 4 21.62 28.34 54.74
C SER A 4 21.92 27.80 53.31
N LEU A 5 21.72 28.54 52.19
CA LEU A 5 22.71 29.35 51.43
C LEU A 5 24.03 28.62 51.07
N LEU A 6 24.68 28.74 49.89
CA LEU A 6 24.48 29.52 48.64
C LEU A 6 24.94 28.61 47.44
N SER A 7 25.31 28.97 46.18
CA SER A 7 25.74 30.22 45.51
C SER A 7 25.42 30.19 43.98
N ARG A 8 26.21 30.89 43.14
CA ARG A 8 26.17 30.91 41.65
C ARG A 8 27.58 30.91 41.04
N THR A 9 27.72 30.50 39.77
CA THR A 9 28.70 31.08 38.82
C THR A 9 28.13 31.10 37.39
N LEU A 10 28.71 31.91 36.49
CA LEU A 10 28.25 32.21 35.12
C LEU A 10 29.37 31.97 34.10
N LEU A 11 29.02 31.58 32.86
CA LEU A 11 29.72 31.84 31.58
C LEU A 11 28.90 31.22 30.40
N GLY A 12 28.83 31.77 29.19
CA GLY A 12 29.30 33.11 28.79
C GLY A 12 29.70 33.31 27.31
N HIS A 13 28.90 32.90 26.32
CA HIS A 13 29.15 33.17 24.88
C HIS A 13 27.84 33.35 24.09
N ARG A 14 27.80 33.91 22.87
CA ARG A 14 28.42 35.10 22.23
C ARG A 14 27.71 35.22 20.86
N LEU A 15 27.32 36.41 20.42
CA LEU A 15 26.53 36.54 19.17
C LEU A 15 27.31 36.12 17.91
N ILE A 16 26.61 35.48 16.97
CA ILE A 16 26.93 35.47 15.53
C ILE A 16 25.65 35.86 14.78
N ARG A 17 25.72 36.90 13.96
CA ARG A 17 24.71 37.20 12.92
C ARG A 17 25.19 36.58 11.62
N PHE A 18 24.31 35.85 10.92
CA PHE A 18 24.50 35.55 9.51
C PHE A 18 23.61 36.46 8.66
N SER A 19 24.22 37.15 7.71
CA SER A 19 23.55 37.95 6.67
C SER A 19 23.93 37.37 5.31
N SER A 20 22.98 36.70 4.65
CA SER A 20 23.16 36.15 3.30
C SER A 20 22.49 37.07 2.27
N SER A 21 23.29 37.69 1.40
CA SER A 21 22.81 38.49 0.27
C SER A 21 22.55 37.61 -0.94
N LEU A 22 21.32 37.61 -1.46
CA LEU A 22 20.92 36.98 -2.72
C LEU A 22 20.68 38.03 -3.80
N PRO A 23 21.43 38.01 -4.92
CA PRO A 23 21.15 38.83 -6.09
C PRO A 23 20.71 37.98 -7.30
N HIS A 24 19.44 38.05 -7.71
CA HIS A 24 19.02 37.61 -9.05
C HIS A 24 17.93 38.50 -9.64
N ASN A 25 17.99 38.64 -10.97
CA ASN A 25 17.19 39.57 -11.77
C ASN A 25 15.76 39.04 -12.04
N PRO A 26 14.80 39.93 -12.38
CA PRO A 26 13.45 39.52 -12.73
C PRO A 26 13.38 38.76 -14.06
N LEU A 27 12.54 37.74 -14.13
CA LEU A 27 12.12 37.11 -15.38
C LEU A 27 10.95 37.89 -15.99
N ILE A 28 11.05 38.21 -17.27
CA ILE A 28 9.99 38.91 -18.03
C ILE A 28 9.10 37.87 -18.71
N PHE A 29 7.77 38.05 -18.58
CA PHE A 29 6.78 37.28 -19.34
C PHE A 29 6.76 37.72 -20.82
N SER A 30 6.80 36.75 -21.74
CA SER A 30 6.28 36.93 -23.10
C SER A 30 5.76 35.61 -23.66
N ASN A 31 4.44 35.46 -23.68
CA ASN A 31 3.74 34.49 -24.52
C ASN A 31 3.37 35.19 -25.83
N LEU A 32 3.69 34.63 -26.99
CA LEU A 32 2.97 34.92 -28.23
C LEU A 32 3.15 33.82 -29.29
N PHE A 33 2.04 33.52 -29.96
CA PHE A 33 1.89 32.50 -30.99
C PHE A 33 2.80 32.73 -32.22
N ASN A 34 3.30 31.64 -32.82
CA ASN A 34 2.94 31.36 -34.21
C ASN A 34 2.98 29.86 -34.55
N LYS A 35 2.25 29.46 -35.59
CA LYS A 35 2.24 28.11 -36.15
C LYS A 35 3.25 27.99 -37.31
N ARG A 36 3.94 26.86 -37.42
CA ARG A 36 4.10 26.13 -38.69
C ARG A 36 4.68 24.75 -38.48
N GLU A 37 4.01 23.74 -39.04
CA GLU A 37 4.65 22.46 -39.32
C GLU A 37 5.62 22.64 -40.49
N PHE A 38 6.72 21.88 -40.50
CA PHE A 38 7.52 21.68 -41.71
C PHE A 38 7.92 20.21 -41.83
N ARG A 39 7.38 19.57 -42.87
CA ARG A 39 7.69 18.18 -43.23
C ARG A 39 8.75 18.19 -44.32
N VAL A 40 9.92 17.63 -44.04
CA VAL A 40 10.95 17.31 -45.04
C VAL A 40 11.21 15.80 -44.96
N GLN A 41 11.51 15.19 -46.10
CA GLN A 41 11.47 13.73 -46.30
C GLN A 41 12.68 13.29 -47.14
N ALA A 42 13.18 12.07 -46.85
CA ALA A 42 14.29 11.41 -47.52
C ALA A 42 15.68 12.05 -47.24
N GLU A 43 16.82 11.39 -47.46
CA GLU A 43 17.06 10.09 -48.12
C GLU A 43 17.84 9.08 -47.26
N SER A 44 17.78 7.80 -47.66
CA SER A 44 18.44 6.67 -47.03
C SER A 44 19.78 6.33 -47.69
N TYR A 45 20.88 6.33 -46.91
CA TYR A 45 22.19 5.88 -47.38
C TYR A 45 22.35 4.37 -47.25
N HIS A 46 22.40 3.67 -48.38
CA HIS A 46 22.87 2.29 -48.45
C HIS A 46 24.40 2.24 -48.38
N THR A 47 24.95 1.46 -47.44
CA THR A 47 26.37 1.06 -47.44
C THR A 47 26.47 -0.45 -47.48
N THR A 48 26.86 -0.97 -48.64
CA THR A 48 26.94 -2.42 -48.90
C THR A 48 28.32 -2.96 -48.51
N TYR A 49 28.39 -3.87 -47.54
CA TYR A 49 29.59 -4.66 -47.27
C TYR A 49 29.35 -6.14 -47.50
N LYS A 50 30.08 -6.71 -48.47
CA LYS A 50 30.25 -8.17 -48.61
C LYS A 50 31.46 -8.60 -47.78
N ALA A 51 31.27 -9.58 -46.90
CA ALA A 51 32.36 -10.34 -46.31
C ALA A 51 31.96 -11.82 -46.24
N SER A 52 32.77 -12.70 -46.83
CA SER A 52 32.55 -14.15 -46.83
C SER A 52 33.32 -14.83 -45.69
N GLY A 53 32.62 -15.58 -44.84
CA GLY A 53 33.20 -16.36 -43.75
C GLY A 53 32.55 -17.73 -43.62
N GLN A 54 33.29 -18.73 -43.14
CA GLN A 54 32.85 -20.13 -43.06
C GLN A 54 31.96 -20.42 -41.84
N PRO A 55 31.14 -21.49 -41.86
CA PRO A 55 30.11 -21.73 -40.86
C PRO A 55 30.66 -22.30 -39.54
N SER A 56 30.66 -21.49 -38.49
CA SER A 56 30.82 -21.96 -37.11
C SER A 56 29.62 -22.80 -36.66
N ARG A 57 29.86 -24.02 -36.18
CA ARG A 57 28.82 -24.85 -35.55
C ARG A 57 28.28 -24.17 -34.30
N LEU A 58 26.99 -23.81 -34.29
CA LEU A 58 26.23 -23.58 -33.07
C LEU A 58 25.26 -24.75 -32.86
N MET A 59 25.44 -25.48 -31.76
CA MET A 59 24.45 -26.44 -31.30
C MET A 59 23.25 -25.66 -30.74
N ALA A 60 22.22 -25.48 -31.56
CA ALA A 60 20.93 -24.95 -31.11
C ALA A 60 20.25 -26.01 -30.23
N SER A 61 20.66 -26.08 -28.96
CA SER A 61 20.00 -26.88 -27.94
C SER A 61 18.64 -26.24 -27.65
N ALA A 62 17.63 -26.65 -28.41
CA ALA A 62 16.25 -26.23 -28.21
C ALA A 62 15.73 -26.84 -26.90
N ALA A 63 16.05 -26.18 -25.79
CA ALA A 63 15.35 -26.38 -24.53
C ALA A 63 13.87 -26.10 -24.79
N ILE A 64 13.07 -27.17 -24.86
CA ILE A 64 11.62 -27.06 -24.80
C ILE A 64 11.31 -26.67 -23.36
N GLU A 65 11.39 -25.38 -23.07
CA GLU A 65 10.70 -24.80 -21.93
C GLU A 65 9.23 -25.13 -22.12
N THR A 66 8.74 -26.10 -21.36
CA THR A 66 7.32 -26.37 -21.20
C THR A 66 6.72 -25.18 -20.47
N ARG A 67 6.51 -24.07 -21.18
CA ARG A 67 5.70 -22.96 -20.70
C ARG A 67 4.32 -23.53 -20.41
N SER A 68 4.06 -23.76 -19.14
CA SER A 68 2.74 -24.08 -18.65
C SER A 68 1.84 -22.96 -19.12
N ASN A 69 0.85 -23.30 -19.96
CA ASN A 69 -0.22 -22.39 -20.31
C ASN A 69 -1.09 -22.21 -19.06
N PHE A 70 -0.61 -21.39 -18.12
CA PHE A 70 -1.41 -20.75 -17.09
C PHE A 70 -2.35 -19.78 -17.81
N SER A 71 -3.39 -20.37 -18.41
CA SER A 71 -4.56 -19.68 -18.91
C SER A 71 -5.07 -18.75 -17.83
N THR A 72 -5.48 -17.53 -18.22
CA THR A 72 -5.98 -16.49 -17.33
C THR A 72 -7.19 -16.99 -16.54
N GLN A 73 -6.92 -17.63 -15.38
CA GLN A 73 -7.96 -18.11 -14.49
C GLN A 73 -8.62 -16.90 -13.86
N SER A 74 -9.81 -16.58 -14.36
CA SER A 74 -10.78 -15.73 -13.66
C SER A 74 -10.96 -16.29 -12.26
N LEU A 75 -10.32 -15.66 -11.27
CA LEU A 75 -10.47 -16.05 -9.88
C LEU A 75 -11.94 -15.99 -9.48
N SER A 76 -12.36 -17.04 -8.81
CA SER A 76 -13.60 -17.08 -8.06
C SER A 76 -13.55 -16.01 -6.97
N THR A 77 -14.59 -15.17 -6.90
CA THR A 77 -14.79 -14.24 -5.76
C THR A 77 -15.26 -14.95 -4.50
N ASN A 78 -15.51 -16.26 -4.55
CA ASN A 78 -15.88 -17.06 -3.38
C ASN A 78 -14.66 -17.61 -2.64
N ASP A 79 -13.51 -17.74 -3.32
CA ASP A 79 -12.26 -18.20 -2.72
C ASP A 79 -11.55 -16.99 -2.08
N PRO A 80 -11.31 -16.96 -0.77
CA PRO A 80 -10.81 -15.77 -0.07
C PRO A 80 -9.28 -15.60 -0.14
N VAL A 81 -8.58 -16.54 -0.79
CA VAL A 81 -7.11 -16.64 -0.78
C VAL A 81 -6.54 -16.89 -2.17
N VAL A 82 -5.30 -16.44 -2.39
CA VAL A 82 -4.50 -16.72 -3.60
C VAL A 82 -3.11 -17.23 -3.22
N SER A 83 -2.52 -18.08 -4.06
CA SER A 83 -1.14 -18.54 -3.87
C SER A 83 -0.13 -17.46 -4.27
N VAL A 84 1.09 -17.56 -3.71
CA VAL A 84 2.22 -16.71 -4.11
C VAL A 84 2.57 -16.90 -5.59
N ASP A 85 2.47 -18.12 -6.11
CA ASP A 85 2.68 -18.45 -7.53
C ASP A 85 1.68 -17.73 -8.44
N TRP A 86 0.40 -17.69 -8.04
CA TRP A 86 -0.64 -16.97 -8.78
C TRP A 86 -0.38 -15.46 -8.76
N LEU A 87 -0.06 -14.89 -7.60
CA LEU A 87 0.27 -13.47 -7.51
C LEU A 87 1.49 -13.13 -8.37
N HIS A 88 2.55 -13.92 -8.32
CA HIS A 88 3.75 -13.72 -9.13
C HIS A 88 3.46 -13.76 -10.64
N ALA A 89 2.59 -14.68 -11.09
CA ALA A 89 2.17 -14.74 -12.49
C ALA A 89 1.30 -13.53 -12.94
N ASN A 90 0.53 -12.93 -12.02
CA ASN A 90 -0.45 -11.86 -12.33
C ASN A 90 0.01 -10.46 -11.86
N LEU A 91 1.21 -10.30 -11.31
CA LEU A 91 1.70 -9.07 -10.67
C LEU A 91 1.73 -7.83 -11.60
N ARG A 92 1.65 -8.03 -12.91
CA ARG A 92 1.68 -6.98 -13.95
C ARG A 92 0.31 -6.61 -14.50
N GLU A 93 -0.77 -7.23 -14.01
CA GLU A 93 -2.13 -6.88 -14.43
C GLU A 93 -2.48 -5.45 -13.99
N PRO A 94 -2.88 -4.54 -14.91
CA PRO A 94 -2.99 -3.10 -14.63
C PRO A 94 -4.09 -2.78 -13.60
N ASP A 95 -5.09 -3.66 -13.50
CA ASP A 95 -6.24 -3.55 -12.60
C ASP A 95 -6.09 -4.51 -11.41
N LEU A 96 -4.87 -4.95 -11.09
CA LEU A 96 -4.51 -5.60 -9.84
C LEU A 96 -3.73 -4.60 -8.95
N LYS A 97 -3.94 -4.64 -7.64
CA LYS A 97 -3.16 -3.91 -6.63
C LYS A 97 -2.75 -4.88 -5.54
N VAL A 98 -1.52 -4.78 -5.06
CA VAL A 98 -1.04 -5.53 -3.89
C VAL A 98 -1.01 -4.60 -2.70
N LEU A 99 -1.51 -5.04 -1.54
CA LEU A 99 -1.56 -4.27 -0.31
C LEU A 99 -0.71 -4.95 0.76
N ASP A 100 0.33 -4.25 1.23
CA ASP A 100 1.03 -4.60 2.46
C ASP A 100 0.22 -4.06 3.64
N ALA A 101 -0.49 -4.95 4.32
CA ALA A 101 -1.31 -4.64 5.49
C ALA A 101 -0.57 -4.99 6.80
N SER A 102 0.76 -4.96 6.82
CA SER A 102 1.56 -5.32 7.99
C SER A 102 1.22 -4.46 9.21
N TRP A 103 0.82 -5.14 10.28
CA TRP A 103 0.59 -4.54 11.59
C TRP A 103 1.08 -5.52 12.67
N TYR A 104 1.67 -4.99 13.73
CA TYR A 104 2.36 -5.78 14.76
C TYR A 104 1.92 -5.34 16.16
N MET A 105 1.92 -6.28 17.11
CA MET A 105 1.58 -5.95 18.50
C MET A 105 2.64 -4.99 19.10
N PRO A 106 2.25 -4.05 19.99
CA PRO A 106 3.19 -3.07 20.55
C PRO A 106 4.41 -3.65 21.27
N ASP A 107 4.29 -4.87 21.83
CA ASP A 107 5.38 -5.59 22.48
C ASP A 107 6.37 -6.26 21.51
N GLU A 108 6.00 -6.45 20.24
CA GLU A 108 6.93 -6.93 19.20
C GLU A 108 7.99 -5.87 18.82
N GLN A 109 7.76 -4.58 19.13
CA GLN A 109 8.67 -3.44 18.86
C GLN A 109 9.08 -3.30 17.37
N ARG A 110 8.29 -3.86 16.46
CA ARG A 110 8.49 -3.80 15.00
C ARG A 110 7.77 -2.59 14.41
N ASN A 111 8.37 -1.96 13.40
CA ASN A 111 7.79 -0.83 12.68
C ASN A 111 7.37 -1.26 11.26
N PRO A 112 6.06 -1.40 10.96
CA PRO A 112 5.62 -1.98 9.70
C PRO A 112 5.93 -1.12 8.47
N ILE A 113 5.81 0.21 8.56
CA ILE A 113 6.13 1.09 7.42
C ILE A 113 7.63 1.13 7.12
N GLN A 114 8.49 0.99 8.15
CA GLN A 114 9.95 0.84 7.95
C GLN A 114 10.31 -0.54 7.35
N GLU A 115 9.66 -1.62 7.78
CA GLU A 115 9.88 -2.95 7.20
C GLU A 115 9.41 -3.02 5.73
N TYR A 116 8.25 -2.41 5.42
CA TYR A 116 7.77 -2.22 4.05
C TYR A 116 8.79 -1.43 3.21
N GLN A 117 9.29 -0.30 3.71
CA GLN A 117 10.36 0.47 3.03
C GLN A 117 11.62 -0.36 2.75
N VAL A 118 11.96 -1.31 3.63
CA VAL A 118 13.14 -2.18 3.47
C VAL A 118 12.91 -3.28 2.43
N ALA A 119 11.78 -4.00 2.45
CA ALA A 119 11.51 -5.09 1.51
C ALA A 119 10.03 -5.50 1.41
N HIS A 120 9.32 -5.06 0.36
CA HIS A 120 7.91 -5.34 0.07
C HIS A 120 7.72 -6.12 -1.25
N ILE A 121 6.52 -6.64 -1.52
CA ILE A 121 6.21 -7.23 -2.83
C ILE A 121 6.25 -6.12 -3.90
N PRO A 122 6.83 -6.34 -5.10
CA PRO A 122 6.99 -5.28 -6.10
C PRO A 122 5.67 -4.60 -6.48
N GLY A 123 5.65 -3.27 -6.49
CA GLY A 123 4.47 -2.45 -6.76
C GLY A 123 3.39 -2.45 -5.67
N ALA A 124 3.63 -3.06 -4.49
CA ALA A 124 2.67 -3.06 -3.40
C ALA A 124 2.53 -1.68 -2.74
N LEU A 125 1.30 -1.33 -2.35
CA LEU A 125 0.96 -0.15 -1.56
C LEU A 125 0.93 -0.50 -0.08
N PHE A 126 1.38 0.39 0.80
CA PHE A 126 1.24 0.21 2.25
C PHE A 126 -0.17 0.61 2.73
N PHE A 127 -0.86 -0.30 3.41
CA PHE A 127 -2.16 -0.06 4.04
C PHE A 127 -1.96 0.08 5.56
N ASP A 128 -2.00 1.32 6.04
CA ASP A 128 -1.87 1.65 7.46
C ASP A 128 -3.13 1.23 8.24
N VAL A 129 -3.06 0.08 8.93
CA VAL A 129 -4.21 -0.50 9.66
C VAL A 129 -4.66 0.35 10.86
N ASP A 130 -3.77 1.15 11.46
CA ASP A 130 -4.12 2.09 12.52
C ASP A 130 -4.59 3.44 11.95
N GLY A 131 -3.98 3.88 10.86
CA GLY A 131 -4.39 5.07 10.10
C GLY A 131 -5.76 4.97 9.47
N ILE A 132 -6.12 3.79 8.95
CA ILE A 132 -7.38 3.51 8.26
C ILE A 132 -8.37 2.87 9.26
N SER A 133 -8.60 3.57 10.38
CA SER A 133 -9.49 3.14 11.46
C SER A 133 -10.30 4.31 12.05
N ASP A 134 -11.40 4.02 12.77
CA ASP A 134 -12.12 5.03 13.53
C ASP A 134 -11.36 5.39 14.82
N ARG A 135 -10.57 6.46 14.73
CA ARG A 135 -9.79 7.04 15.84
C ARG A 135 -10.58 8.01 16.72
N THR A 136 -11.88 8.21 16.49
CA THR A 136 -12.74 9.04 17.35
C THR A 136 -13.10 8.33 18.67
N THR A 137 -12.99 6.99 18.69
CA THR A 137 -13.27 6.17 19.87
C THR A 137 -12.01 5.86 20.69
N LYS A 138 -12.19 5.25 21.88
CA LYS A 138 -11.10 4.70 22.70
C LYS A 138 -10.87 3.19 22.46
N LEU A 139 -11.48 2.61 21.43
CA LEU A 139 -11.38 1.19 21.10
C LEU A 139 -10.38 0.99 19.95
N PRO A 140 -9.49 -0.01 20.02
CA PRO A 140 -8.47 -0.24 18.99
C PRO A 140 -9.08 -0.79 17.70
N HIS A 141 -8.56 -0.33 16.56
CA HIS A 141 -8.92 -0.77 15.20
C HIS A 141 -10.44 -0.83 14.95
N MET A 142 -11.19 0.17 15.39
CA MET A 142 -12.61 0.31 15.02
C MET A 142 -12.75 0.52 13.50
N LEU A 143 -13.86 0.07 12.93
CA LEU A 143 -14.13 0.27 11.50
C LEU A 143 -14.35 1.76 11.22
N PRO A 144 -13.68 2.38 10.23
CA PRO A 144 -13.92 3.77 9.86
C PRO A 144 -15.35 3.97 9.31
N SER A 145 -15.76 5.22 9.09
CA SER A 145 -17.02 5.49 8.36
C SER A 145 -16.90 5.09 6.88
N GLU A 146 -18.03 5.00 6.17
CA GLU A 146 -18.06 4.74 4.72
C GLU A 146 -17.28 5.80 3.94
N GLU A 147 -17.49 7.08 4.28
CA GLU A 147 -16.83 8.22 3.67
C GLU A 147 -15.33 8.24 3.99
N GLY A 148 -14.97 7.90 5.23
CA GLY A 148 -13.58 7.80 5.68
C GLY A 148 -12.84 6.70 4.92
N PHE A 149 -13.41 5.50 4.83
CA PHE A 149 -12.81 4.40 4.07
C PHE A 149 -12.68 4.75 2.59
N ALA A 150 -13.76 5.26 1.97
CA ALA A 150 -13.76 5.70 0.58
C ALA A 150 -12.63 6.70 0.29
N ALA A 151 -12.46 7.70 1.16
CA ALA A 151 -11.43 8.72 1.02
C ALA A 151 -10.01 8.16 1.18
N ALA A 152 -9.77 7.31 2.19
CA ALA A 152 -8.46 6.71 2.41
C ALA A 152 -8.03 5.79 1.26
N VAL A 153 -8.89 4.88 0.81
CA VAL A 153 -8.52 3.96 -0.30
C VAL A 153 -8.45 4.70 -1.64
N SER A 154 -9.21 5.79 -1.83
CA SER A 154 -9.04 6.69 -2.98
C SER A 154 -7.68 7.40 -2.95
N ALA A 155 -7.21 7.83 -1.78
CA ALA A 155 -5.87 8.43 -1.63
C ALA A 155 -4.72 7.43 -1.84
N LEU A 156 -4.95 6.12 -1.59
CA LEU A 156 -4.03 5.05 -2.04
C LEU A 156 -4.04 4.86 -3.57
N GLY A 157 -5.02 5.42 -4.29
CA GLY A 157 -5.22 5.26 -5.73
C GLY A 157 -6.04 4.04 -6.12
N ILE A 158 -6.80 3.45 -5.19
CA ILE A 158 -7.62 2.25 -5.41
C ILE A 158 -8.98 2.65 -6.01
N HIS A 159 -9.45 1.85 -6.95
CA HIS A 159 -10.74 2.03 -7.63
C HIS A 159 -11.63 0.79 -7.42
N ASN A 160 -12.96 0.93 -7.49
CA ASN A 160 -13.89 -0.22 -7.40
C ASN A 160 -13.67 -1.30 -8.48
N LYS A 161 -12.98 -0.95 -9.58
CA LYS A 161 -12.64 -1.87 -10.66
C LYS A 161 -11.39 -2.71 -10.39
N ASP A 162 -10.63 -2.42 -9.33
CA ASP A 162 -9.37 -3.10 -9.05
C ASP A 162 -9.62 -4.46 -8.36
N GLY A 163 -8.76 -5.44 -8.64
CA GLY A 163 -8.57 -6.63 -7.82
C GLY A 163 -7.50 -6.36 -6.77
N LEU A 164 -7.71 -6.83 -5.54
CA LEU A 164 -6.84 -6.52 -4.40
C LEU A 164 -6.25 -7.81 -3.81
N VAL A 165 -4.92 -7.91 -3.71
CA VAL A 165 -4.25 -9.01 -2.98
C VAL A 165 -3.56 -8.45 -1.76
N VAL A 166 -4.00 -8.89 -0.58
CA VAL A 166 -3.56 -8.38 0.72
C VAL A 166 -2.59 -9.37 1.35
N TYR A 167 -1.46 -8.89 1.86
CA TYR A 167 -0.51 -9.71 2.64
C TYR A 167 -0.06 -8.97 3.90
N ASP A 168 0.62 -9.68 4.80
CA ASP A 168 1.39 -9.06 5.89
C ASP A 168 2.74 -9.76 6.12
N GLY A 169 3.63 -9.09 6.85
CA GLY A 169 4.97 -9.53 7.22
C GLY A 169 5.05 -10.63 8.29
N LYS A 170 3.91 -11.19 8.73
CA LYS A 170 3.82 -12.38 9.59
C LYS A 170 3.19 -13.59 8.87
N GLY A 171 2.70 -13.40 7.64
CA GLY A 171 2.09 -14.43 6.82
C GLY A 171 0.58 -14.24 6.75
N ILE A 172 -0.11 -14.55 7.85
CA ILE A 172 -1.52 -14.21 8.06
C ILE A 172 -1.69 -13.77 9.52
N PHE A 173 -1.86 -12.47 9.74
CA PHE A 173 -2.14 -11.85 11.03
C PHE A 173 -3.07 -10.63 10.90
N SER A 174 -2.70 -9.67 10.06
CA SER A 174 -3.43 -8.41 9.84
C SER A 174 -4.03 -8.31 8.44
N ALA A 175 -3.51 -9.05 7.44
CA ALA A 175 -4.06 -9.09 6.08
C ALA A 175 -5.55 -9.48 6.05
N ALA A 176 -5.96 -10.44 6.89
CA ALA A 176 -7.35 -10.89 7.01
C ALA A 176 -8.31 -9.79 7.50
N ARG A 177 -7.82 -8.83 8.32
CA ARG A 177 -8.63 -7.68 8.75
C ARG A 177 -8.89 -6.72 7.59
N VAL A 178 -7.88 -6.44 6.77
CA VAL A 178 -8.03 -5.54 5.61
C VAL A 178 -8.87 -6.19 4.50
N TRP A 179 -8.71 -7.49 4.25
CA TRP A 179 -9.63 -8.28 3.41
C TRP A 179 -11.10 -8.13 3.86
N TRP A 180 -11.36 -8.32 5.16
CA TRP A 180 -12.71 -8.13 5.72
C TRP A 180 -13.20 -6.69 5.59
N MET A 181 -12.33 -5.68 5.76
CA MET A 181 -12.69 -4.26 5.58
C MET A 181 -13.16 -3.95 4.15
N PHE A 182 -12.47 -4.41 3.12
CA PHE A 182 -12.95 -4.23 1.74
C PHE A 182 -14.29 -4.92 1.49
N ARG A 183 -14.48 -6.15 2.01
CA ARG A 183 -15.74 -6.88 1.85
C ARG A 183 -16.91 -6.26 2.61
N ILE A 184 -16.71 -5.75 3.83
CA ILE A 184 -17.78 -5.06 4.56
C ILE A 184 -18.16 -3.73 3.91
N PHE A 185 -17.24 -3.08 3.18
CA PHE A 185 -17.56 -1.94 2.32
C PHE A 185 -18.01 -2.33 0.89
N GLY A 186 -18.33 -3.60 0.65
CA GLY A 186 -19.00 -4.07 -0.57
C GLY A 186 -18.08 -4.38 -1.75
N HIS A 187 -16.78 -4.59 -1.52
CA HIS A 187 -15.79 -4.93 -2.55
C HIS A 187 -15.31 -6.37 -2.39
N ASP A 188 -15.90 -7.30 -3.16
CA ASP A 188 -15.58 -8.73 -3.10
C ASP A 188 -14.40 -9.18 -3.98
N ARG A 189 -13.81 -8.30 -4.81
CA ARG A 189 -12.58 -8.59 -5.58
C ARG A 189 -11.33 -8.38 -4.72
N VAL A 190 -11.27 -9.08 -3.58
CA VAL A 190 -10.20 -9.00 -2.59
C VAL A 190 -9.84 -10.38 -2.04
N TRP A 191 -8.54 -10.67 -2.01
CA TRP A 191 -7.96 -11.96 -1.63
C TRP A 191 -6.83 -11.77 -0.62
N VAL A 192 -6.61 -12.74 0.27
CA VAL A 192 -5.41 -12.80 1.13
C VAL A 192 -4.34 -13.68 0.46
N LEU A 193 -3.08 -13.24 0.51
CA LEU A 193 -1.94 -14.01 0.01
C LEU A 193 -1.61 -15.16 0.97
N ASP A 194 -1.79 -16.41 0.54
CA ASP A 194 -1.57 -17.59 1.39
C ASP A 194 -0.08 -17.72 1.78
N GLY A 195 0.20 -17.55 3.07
CA GLY A 195 1.54 -17.52 3.65
C GLY A 195 2.26 -16.16 3.56
N GLY A 196 1.61 -15.14 2.99
CA GLY A 196 2.06 -13.75 2.95
C GLY A 196 3.50 -13.51 2.48
N LEU A 197 4.11 -12.44 2.97
CA LEU A 197 5.49 -12.07 2.65
C LEU A 197 6.54 -13.14 3.04
N PRO A 198 6.39 -13.88 4.16
CA PRO A 198 7.27 -15.01 4.48
C PRO A 198 7.28 -16.09 3.39
N ARG A 199 6.11 -16.51 2.88
CA ARG A 199 6.07 -17.51 1.80
C ARG A 199 6.54 -16.94 0.47
N TRP A 200 6.20 -15.70 0.15
CA TRP A 200 6.69 -15.02 -1.06
C TRP A 200 8.22 -15.06 -1.17
N ARG A 201 8.91 -14.67 -0.09
CA ARG A 201 10.38 -14.74 0.00
C ARG A 201 10.90 -16.18 -0.02
N ALA A 202 10.21 -17.13 0.63
CA ALA A 202 10.59 -18.54 0.63
C ALA A 202 10.45 -19.22 -0.74
N SER A 203 9.53 -18.75 -1.60
CA SER A 203 9.42 -19.18 -3.01
C SER A 203 10.49 -18.57 -3.93
N GLY A 204 11.37 -17.71 -3.40
CA GLY A 204 12.46 -17.09 -4.17
C GLY A 204 12.01 -15.94 -5.08
N TYR A 205 10.84 -15.34 -4.83
CA TYR A 205 10.34 -14.21 -5.61
C TYR A 205 10.94 -12.87 -5.16
N ASP A 206 11.18 -11.98 -6.13
CA ASP A 206 11.79 -10.67 -5.92
C ASP A 206 10.98 -9.80 -4.94
N VAL A 207 11.68 -8.91 -4.23
CA VAL A 207 11.11 -7.89 -3.35
C VAL A 207 11.70 -6.53 -3.70
N GLU A 208 10.87 -5.49 -3.70
CA GLU A 208 11.33 -4.11 -3.87
C GLU A 208 11.85 -3.57 -2.55
N SER A 209 13.01 -2.90 -2.60
CA SER A 209 13.63 -2.20 -1.46
C SER A 209 13.72 -0.70 -1.78
N SER A 210 13.60 0.14 -0.75
CA SER A 210 13.35 1.58 -0.88
C SER A 210 12.02 1.88 -1.59
N ALA A 211 10.92 1.63 -0.91
CA ALA A 211 9.57 1.99 -1.38
C ALA A 211 9.51 3.43 -1.92
N SER A 212 8.80 3.62 -3.03
CA SER A 212 8.81 4.89 -3.74
C SER A 212 8.25 6.03 -2.88
N SER A 213 8.75 7.24 -3.10
CA SER A 213 8.24 8.45 -2.42
C SER A 213 6.73 8.61 -2.63
N ASP A 214 6.23 8.26 -3.83
CA ASP A 214 4.80 8.21 -4.16
C ASP A 214 4.02 7.22 -3.27
N ALA A 215 4.50 5.99 -3.06
CA ALA A 215 3.83 5.00 -2.23
C ALA A 215 3.78 5.41 -0.73
N ILE A 216 4.84 6.04 -0.23
CA ILE A 216 4.87 6.56 1.16
C ILE A 216 3.99 7.81 1.32
N LEU A 217 3.96 8.69 0.32
CA LEU A 217 3.05 9.85 0.30
C LEU A 217 1.59 9.40 0.23
N LYS A 218 1.26 8.35 -0.54
CA LYS A 218 -0.08 7.74 -0.59
C LYS A 218 -0.52 7.18 0.75
N ALA A 219 0.36 6.46 1.46
CA ALA A 219 0.07 5.96 2.80
C ALA A 219 -0.24 7.10 3.79
N SER A 220 0.57 8.17 3.82
CA SER A 220 0.28 9.37 4.64
C SER A 220 -1.04 10.02 4.23
N ALA A 221 -1.26 10.22 2.92
CA ALA A 221 -2.47 10.85 2.39
C ALA A 221 -3.74 10.07 2.73
N ALA A 222 -3.69 8.73 2.79
CA ALA A 222 -4.80 7.88 3.21
C ALA A 222 -5.15 8.08 4.70
N SER A 223 -4.14 8.03 5.57
CA SER A 223 -4.31 8.25 7.02
C SER A 223 -4.70 9.69 7.36
N GLU A 224 -4.37 10.67 6.50
CA GLU A 224 -4.86 12.06 6.58
C GLU A 224 -6.27 12.25 6.02
N ALA A 225 -6.66 11.49 4.98
CA ALA A 225 -7.97 11.63 4.33
C ALA A 225 -9.11 11.30 5.30
N ILE A 226 -8.92 10.29 6.15
CA ILE A 226 -9.84 9.93 7.23
C ILE A 226 -9.97 11.04 8.27
N GLU A 227 -8.87 11.67 8.70
CA GLU A 227 -8.94 12.80 9.64
C GLU A 227 -9.68 13.99 9.04
N LYS A 228 -9.48 14.26 7.74
CA LYS A 228 -10.20 15.33 7.02
C LYS A 228 -11.71 15.05 7.00
N VAL A 229 -12.12 13.80 6.71
CA VAL A 229 -13.54 13.39 6.80
C VAL A 229 -14.10 13.57 8.21
N TYR A 230 -13.41 13.09 9.25
CA TYR A 230 -13.88 13.25 10.64
C TYR A 230 -13.89 14.70 11.14
N GLN A 231 -13.10 15.58 10.52
CA GLN A 231 -13.12 17.03 10.73
C GLN A 231 -14.19 17.75 9.88
N GLY A 232 -15.03 17.03 9.13
CA GLY A 232 -16.08 17.59 8.28
C GLY A 232 -15.57 18.23 6.98
N GLN A 233 -14.37 17.86 6.52
CA GLN A 233 -13.72 18.41 5.33
C GLN A 233 -13.80 17.44 4.14
N THR A 234 -13.94 17.98 2.93
CA THR A 234 -13.95 17.18 1.69
C THR A 234 -12.58 16.56 1.40
N ALA A 235 -12.46 15.25 1.54
CA ALA A 235 -11.22 14.51 1.33
C ALA A 235 -10.99 14.09 -0.14
N GLY A 236 -10.67 15.08 -0.99
CA GLY A 236 -10.18 14.85 -2.36
C GLY A 236 -11.23 14.32 -3.36
N PRO A 237 -10.79 13.88 -4.55
CA PRO A 237 -11.64 13.15 -5.49
C PRO A 237 -11.77 11.68 -5.06
N LEU A 238 -12.99 11.18 -4.95
CA LEU A 238 -13.24 9.77 -4.64
C LEU A 238 -13.15 8.91 -5.90
N THR A 239 -12.24 7.94 -5.91
CA THR A 239 -12.11 6.88 -6.94
C THR A 239 -12.76 5.58 -6.51
N PHE A 240 -13.12 5.47 -5.23
CA PHE A 240 -13.77 4.32 -4.62
C PHE A 240 -15.10 4.73 -3.96
N GLN A 241 -16.14 3.94 -4.20
CA GLN A 241 -17.47 4.04 -3.60
C GLN A 241 -17.69 2.82 -2.69
N THR A 242 -18.24 3.04 -1.50
CA THR A 242 -18.60 1.95 -0.59
C THR A 242 -20.04 1.49 -0.82
N LYS A 243 -20.33 0.28 -0.32
CA LYS A 243 -21.68 -0.24 -0.14
C LYS A 243 -21.69 -1.10 1.12
N PHE A 244 -21.86 -0.47 2.28
CA PHE A 244 -21.75 -1.16 3.58
C PHE A 244 -22.65 -2.41 3.70
N GLN A 245 -22.06 -3.47 4.27
CA GLN A 245 -22.68 -4.78 4.48
C GLN A 245 -22.90 -5.02 5.98
N PRO A 246 -24.00 -4.51 6.58
CA PRO A 246 -24.23 -4.57 8.03
C PRO A 246 -24.36 -5.98 8.61
N HIS A 247 -24.45 -7.02 7.77
CA HIS A 247 -24.45 -8.42 8.19
C HIS A 247 -23.03 -8.99 8.44
N LEU A 248 -21.97 -8.28 8.05
CA LEU A 248 -20.57 -8.70 8.22
C LEU A 248 -19.90 -8.11 9.48
N VAL A 249 -20.59 -7.27 10.25
CA VAL A 249 -20.17 -6.78 11.58
C VAL A 249 -21.30 -6.91 12.58
N TRP A 250 -20.96 -7.06 13.86
CA TRP A 250 -21.91 -7.08 14.96
C TRP A 250 -21.61 -5.93 15.92
N THR A 251 -22.66 -5.19 16.29
CA THR A 251 -22.61 -4.20 17.37
C THR A 251 -22.57 -4.88 18.74
N LEU A 252 -22.12 -4.14 19.76
CA LEU A 252 -22.09 -4.62 21.15
C LEU A 252 -23.47 -5.11 21.63
N ASP A 253 -24.56 -4.51 21.17
CA ASP A 253 -25.92 -4.91 21.55
C ASP A 253 -26.43 -6.15 20.80
N GLN A 254 -25.93 -6.43 19.59
CA GLN A 254 -26.15 -7.72 18.94
C GLN A 254 -25.39 -8.84 19.67
N VAL A 255 -24.14 -8.59 20.08
CA VAL A 255 -23.35 -9.53 20.88
C VAL A 255 -24.02 -9.82 22.23
N ARG A 256 -24.51 -8.77 22.94
CA ARG A 256 -25.28 -8.91 24.19
C ARG A 256 -26.51 -9.79 24.02
N ARG A 257 -27.39 -9.47 23.06
CA ARG A 257 -28.59 -10.28 22.80
C ARG A 257 -28.25 -11.74 22.50
N ASN A 258 -27.23 -12.01 21.70
CA ASN A 258 -26.85 -13.39 21.40
C ASN A 258 -26.27 -14.17 22.60
N ILE A 259 -25.72 -13.52 23.63
CA ILE A 259 -25.31 -14.21 24.86
C ILE A 259 -26.54 -14.77 25.62
N GLU A 260 -27.66 -14.06 25.54
CA GLU A 260 -28.95 -14.44 26.13
C GLU A 260 -29.70 -15.44 25.24
N GLU A 261 -29.90 -15.09 23.96
CA GLU A 261 -30.69 -15.84 22.96
C GLU A 261 -29.98 -17.08 22.39
N LYS A 262 -28.64 -17.07 22.34
CA LYS A 262 -27.76 -18.16 21.84
C LYS A 262 -28.06 -18.64 20.42
N THR A 263 -28.45 -17.72 19.54
CA THR A 263 -28.77 -18.01 18.14
C THR A 263 -27.52 -18.29 17.29
N HIS A 264 -26.35 -17.79 17.69
CA HIS A 264 -25.08 -17.93 16.98
C HIS A 264 -23.95 -18.34 17.92
N GLN A 265 -22.99 -19.12 17.41
CA GLN A 265 -21.74 -19.42 18.13
C GLN A 265 -20.85 -18.18 18.18
N HIS A 266 -20.28 -17.89 19.36
CA HIS A 266 -19.29 -16.82 19.54
C HIS A 266 -17.90 -17.46 19.68
N ILE A 267 -17.00 -17.17 18.74
CA ILE A 267 -15.63 -17.67 18.71
C ILE A 267 -14.69 -16.50 18.94
N ASP A 268 -13.76 -16.65 19.88
CA ASP A 268 -12.72 -15.67 20.17
C ASP A 268 -11.38 -16.13 19.58
N ALA A 269 -10.72 -15.26 18.82
CA ALA A 269 -9.44 -15.55 18.15
C ALA A 269 -8.21 -15.20 19.02
N ARG A 270 -8.39 -14.71 20.24
CA ARG A 270 -7.29 -14.44 21.18
C ARG A 270 -6.64 -15.76 21.63
N SER A 271 -5.36 -15.69 21.99
CA SER A 271 -4.63 -16.86 22.51
C SER A 271 -5.26 -17.39 23.80
N LYS A 272 -5.21 -18.71 24.00
CA LYS A 272 -5.83 -19.40 25.16
C LYS A 272 -5.54 -18.77 26.55
N PRO A 273 -4.36 -18.17 26.84
CA PRO A 273 -4.13 -17.49 28.13
C PRO A 273 -4.83 -16.13 28.30
N ARG A 274 -5.46 -15.59 27.24
CA ARG A 274 -6.20 -14.32 27.25
C ARG A 274 -7.72 -14.50 27.25
N TYR A 275 -8.21 -15.70 26.93
CA TYR A 275 -9.63 -16.06 26.86
C TYR A 275 -10.15 -16.46 28.24
#